data_AF-A0A8K1CG89-F1
#
_entry.id   AF-A0A8K1CG89-F1
#
_cell.length_a   1.000
_cell.length_b   1.000
_cell.length_c   1.000
_cell.angle_alpha   90.00
_cell.angle_beta   90.00
_cell.angle_gamma   90.00
#
_symmetry.space_group_name_H-M   'P 1'
#
loop_
_entity.id
_entity.type
_entity.pdbx_description
1 polymer ?
#
loop_
_entity_poly.entity_id
_entity_poly.type
_entity_poly.pdbx_seq_one_letter_code
_entity_poly.pdbx_strand_id
1 'polypeptide(L)'
;MLELSDNCGDLPPDGEFLRIFEWDDADCGTVKTIPVLEDVFGPFQMPDVYVRKEVLHVLSIFKSTYKDVFKSGEIVNRFVLMGSPGVGKSSLLALLSLYLAVKHQRTIIWRLDQPSEGLPPFVRVFYRGKYWEWKNMCDEDYGHLLIVIQHSNPWLFLDGPIQDYINSHPQICKFSVLAPDGHYALPASGFTERCLLPFWQKHDLRALGKHSKLTDGEIETQYFESGGNARLFFHRQARQIVYDHVVARAPESDSSVVQMYGVDDRDDEHAYVDEARWTRDVTSRYAVQCMAKHLPPDYVERHVTLIKTARTSNGVLRGEKLFAIRFFDTVFHRRVLRIECREYDPQSGDHTRHSVAGARAMTSMTWNDPNNHSRTNRLVKYEIGQGSTQADCDEMVSRWAAKPSKLDCWIPQSGLPGIPDAIVKWTPPETINPEFVMIYRCTASEVYGFDTSVVCRVGKLFKESHLGVRVLIVVLDEEKMEEFRFKPDAFITSDEMSDIPVCVGYTRDIDI
;
A
#
# COMPACT_ATOMS: atom_id res chain seq x y z
N MET A 1 -24.22 -34.89 17.67
CA MET A 1 -23.67 -33.70 17.00
C MET A 1 -22.15 -33.74 16.94
N LEU A 2 -21.41 -33.70 18.05
CA LEU A 2 -19.93 -33.79 18.02
C LEU A 2 -19.41 -35.05 17.28
N GLU A 3 -20.09 -36.19 17.44
CA GLU A 3 -19.75 -37.45 16.74
C GLU A 3 -20.04 -37.44 15.22
N LEU A 4 -20.74 -36.41 14.73
CA LEU A 4 -21.05 -36.23 13.30
C LEU A 4 -20.03 -35.31 12.60
N SER A 5 -18.90 -34.99 13.26
CA SER A 5 -17.85 -34.14 12.68
C SER A 5 -17.11 -34.83 11.54
N ASP A 6 -16.74 -34.07 10.52
CA ASP A 6 -15.91 -34.54 9.40
C ASP A 6 -14.46 -34.80 9.82
N ASN A 7 -13.98 -34.05 10.82
CA ASN A 7 -12.63 -34.19 11.36
C ASN A 7 -12.61 -33.88 12.86
N CYS A 8 -11.73 -34.53 13.60
CA CYS A 8 -11.49 -34.25 15.01
C CYS A 8 -10.07 -34.59 15.43
N GLY A 9 -9.60 -33.95 16.49
CA GLY A 9 -8.27 -34.17 17.02
C GLY A 9 -8.07 -33.54 18.39
N ASP A 10 -6.90 -33.74 18.97
CA ASP A 10 -6.52 -33.14 20.25
C ASP A 10 -5.94 -31.74 20.00
N LEU A 11 -6.22 -30.81 20.92
CA LEU A 11 -5.58 -29.50 20.93
C LEU A 11 -4.20 -29.62 21.59
N PRO A 12 -3.20 -28.85 21.12
CA PRO A 12 -1.88 -28.85 21.73
C PRO A 12 -1.97 -28.38 23.20
N PRO A 13 -1.31 -29.07 24.14
CA PRO A 13 -1.26 -28.63 25.54
C PRO A 13 -0.32 -27.43 25.74
N ASP A 14 0.65 -27.24 24.85
CA ASP A 14 1.70 -26.21 24.91
C ASP A 14 2.04 -25.65 23.52
N GLY A 15 2.80 -24.54 23.49
CA GLY A 15 3.28 -23.94 22.24
C GLY A 15 3.47 -22.42 22.33
N GLU A 16 4.14 -21.85 21.33
CA GLU A 16 4.44 -20.41 21.27
C GLU A 16 3.16 -19.54 21.22
N PHE A 17 2.04 -20.08 20.71
CA PHE A 17 0.74 -19.40 20.74
C PHE A 17 0.23 -19.07 22.17
N LEU A 18 0.73 -19.74 23.21
CA LEU A 18 0.39 -19.43 24.60
C LEU A 18 1.04 -18.13 25.10
N ARG A 19 2.06 -17.65 24.38
CA ARG A 19 2.87 -16.47 24.70
C ARG A 19 2.48 -15.24 23.87
N ILE A 20 1.40 -15.29 23.11
CA ILE A 20 0.98 -14.17 22.24
C ILE A 20 0.83 -12.84 22.98
N PHE A 21 0.42 -12.86 24.26
CA PHE A 21 0.30 -11.65 25.10
C PHE A 21 1.57 -11.34 25.94
N GLU A 22 2.65 -12.08 25.72
CA GLU A 22 3.99 -11.82 26.24
C GLU A 22 4.89 -11.18 25.17
N TRP A 23 4.47 -11.19 23.90
CA TRP A 23 5.20 -10.53 22.83
C TRP A 23 5.25 -9.02 23.05
N ASP A 24 6.40 -8.42 22.76
CA ASP A 24 6.65 -7.00 22.94
C ASP A 24 7.40 -6.37 21.76
N ASP A 25 7.80 -5.11 21.89
CA ASP A 25 8.49 -4.37 20.85
C ASP A 25 9.83 -5.01 20.41
N ALA A 26 10.47 -5.82 21.27
CA ALA A 26 11.68 -6.54 20.90
C ALA A 26 11.39 -7.75 19.99
N ASP A 27 10.15 -8.25 19.98
CA ASP A 27 9.71 -9.30 19.05
C ASP A 27 9.29 -8.74 17.69
N CYS A 28 9.08 -7.42 17.56
CA CYS A 28 8.67 -6.80 16.30
C CYS A 28 9.69 -7.07 15.18
N GLY A 29 9.18 -7.42 14.01
CA GLY A 29 9.98 -7.76 12.85
C GLY A 29 10.49 -9.20 12.81
N THR A 30 10.15 -10.01 13.81
CA THR A 30 10.54 -11.43 13.87
C THR A 30 9.42 -12.35 13.40
N VAL A 31 9.81 -13.55 12.95
CA VAL A 31 8.87 -14.63 12.63
C VAL A 31 8.86 -15.63 13.79
N LYS A 32 7.66 -15.95 14.29
CA LYS A 32 7.40 -16.99 15.28
C LYS A 32 6.82 -18.20 14.55
N THR A 33 7.53 -19.33 14.57
CA THR A 33 7.03 -20.59 14.00
C THR A 33 6.15 -21.30 15.01
N ILE A 34 4.89 -21.52 14.64
CA ILE A 34 3.80 -22.08 15.42
C ILE A 34 3.17 -23.21 14.58
N PRO A 35 3.81 -24.40 14.51
CA PRO A 35 3.40 -25.49 13.62
C PRO A 35 1.93 -25.90 13.79
N VAL A 36 1.42 -25.81 15.02
CA VAL A 36 0.06 -26.22 15.35
C VAL A 36 -1.03 -25.39 14.66
N LEU A 37 -0.69 -24.20 14.13
CA LEU A 37 -1.62 -23.47 13.29
C LEU A 37 -1.97 -24.27 12.02
N GLU A 38 -0.96 -24.85 11.36
CA GLU A 38 -1.18 -25.70 10.19
C GLU A 38 -1.83 -27.02 10.59
N ASP A 39 -1.44 -27.62 11.72
CA ASP A 39 -2.01 -28.90 12.17
C ASP A 39 -3.51 -28.79 12.50
N VAL A 40 -3.91 -27.73 13.22
CA VAL A 40 -5.29 -27.54 13.67
C VAL A 40 -6.14 -26.86 12.59
N PHE A 41 -5.60 -25.86 11.89
CA PHE A 41 -6.36 -25.09 10.90
C PHE A 41 -6.18 -25.54 9.46
N GLY A 42 -5.27 -26.47 9.21
CA GLY A 42 -4.91 -26.92 7.87
C GLY A 42 -4.12 -25.84 7.11
N PRO A 43 -3.99 -26.00 5.78
CA PRO A 43 -3.21 -25.07 4.94
C PRO A 43 -3.78 -23.65 4.90
N PHE A 44 -4.94 -23.42 5.51
CA PHE A 44 -5.54 -22.08 5.68
C PHE A 44 -4.70 -21.17 6.59
N GLN A 45 -3.94 -21.75 7.53
CA GLN A 45 -3.05 -20.98 8.40
C GLN A 45 -1.62 -21.43 8.19
N MET A 46 -0.75 -20.45 7.94
CA MET A 46 0.68 -20.72 7.88
C MET A 46 1.22 -20.92 9.30
N PRO A 47 2.19 -21.84 9.47
CA PRO A 47 2.83 -22.04 10.76
C PRO A 47 3.65 -20.81 11.17
N ASP A 48 4.14 -20.02 10.22
CA ASP A 48 4.96 -18.85 10.49
C ASP A 48 4.12 -17.58 10.69
N VAL A 49 4.24 -16.97 11.87
CA VAL A 49 3.57 -15.71 12.24
C VAL A 49 4.59 -14.59 12.35
N TYR A 50 4.47 -13.58 11.51
CA TYR A 50 5.29 -12.37 11.59
C TYR A 50 4.72 -11.40 12.61
N VAL A 51 5.54 -11.01 13.59
CA VAL A 51 5.14 -10.11 14.67
C VAL A 51 5.28 -8.66 14.21
N ARG A 52 4.14 -7.99 14.04
CA ARG A 52 4.05 -6.57 13.67
C ARG A 52 3.71 -5.73 14.89
N LYS A 53 4.16 -4.48 14.92
CA LYS A 53 3.79 -3.50 15.96
C LYS A 53 2.27 -3.37 16.09
N GLU A 54 1.59 -3.36 14.94
CA GLU A 54 0.14 -3.32 14.81
C GLU A 54 -0.55 -4.50 15.50
N VAL A 55 0.05 -5.70 15.43
CA VAL A 55 -0.50 -6.90 16.09
C VAL A 55 -0.41 -6.75 17.59
N LEU A 56 0.69 -6.18 18.11
CA LEU A 56 0.86 -5.94 19.55
C LEU A 56 -0.18 -4.96 20.09
N HIS A 57 -0.47 -3.86 19.37
CA HIS A 57 -1.52 -2.93 19.76
C HIS A 57 -2.91 -3.57 19.75
N VAL A 58 -3.26 -4.32 18.70
CA VAL A 58 -4.54 -5.04 18.66
C VAL A 58 -4.65 -6.04 19.82
N LEU A 59 -3.57 -6.77 20.14
CA LEU A 59 -3.54 -7.69 21.29
C LEU A 59 -3.68 -6.94 22.62
N SER A 60 -3.04 -5.80 22.79
CA SER A 60 -3.18 -4.94 23.98
C SER A 60 -4.63 -4.51 24.18
N ILE A 61 -5.28 -3.99 23.13
CA ILE A 61 -6.67 -3.55 23.14
C ILE A 61 -7.58 -4.74 23.45
N PHE A 62 -7.42 -5.87 22.76
CA PHE A 62 -8.20 -7.09 23.02
C PHE A 62 -8.09 -7.55 24.48
N LYS A 63 -6.88 -7.57 25.03
CA LYS A 63 -6.61 -7.94 26.43
C LYS A 63 -7.29 -6.98 27.40
N SER A 64 -7.30 -5.68 27.09
CA SER A 64 -7.99 -4.65 27.87
C SER A 64 -9.51 -4.86 27.85
N THR A 65 -10.11 -5.02 26.66
CA THR A 65 -11.55 -5.23 26.47
C THR A 65 -12.10 -6.45 27.22
N TYR A 66 -11.31 -7.53 27.30
CA TYR A 66 -11.71 -8.79 27.93
C TYR A 66 -11.10 -9.06 29.31
N LYS A 67 -10.38 -8.09 29.89
CA LYS A 67 -9.67 -8.26 31.18
C LYS A 67 -10.56 -8.80 32.29
N ASP A 68 -11.78 -8.30 32.38
CA ASP A 68 -12.74 -8.72 33.41
C ASP A 68 -13.48 -10.00 33.01
N VAL A 69 -13.73 -10.22 31.71
CA VAL A 69 -14.32 -11.45 31.18
C VAL A 69 -13.42 -12.66 31.44
N PHE A 70 -12.10 -12.49 31.37
CA PHE A 70 -11.16 -13.56 31.74
C PHE A 70 -11.28 -13.98 33.21
N LYS A 71 -11.77 -13.10 34.09
CA LYS A 71 -11.99 -13.37 35.51
C LYS A 71 -13.42 -13.85 35.81
N SER A 72 -14.45 -13.21 35.24
CA SER A 72 -15.86 -13.47 35.54
C SER A 72 -16.47 -14.58 34.67
N GLY A 73 -15.97 -14.77 33.45
CA GLY A 73 -16.49 -15.72 32.47
C GLY A 73 -17.77 -15.31 31.74
N GLU A 74 -18.30 -14.11 32.01
CA GLU A 74 -19.46 -13.56 31.31
C GLU A 74 -19.01 -12.63 30.17
N ILE A 75 -19.45 -12.93 28.94
CA ILE A 75 -19.09 -12.14 27.76
C ILE A 75 -20.04 -10.95 27.68
N VAL A 76 -19.59 -9.78 28.14
CA VAL A 76 -20.38 -8.54 28.12
C VAL A 76 -20.06 -7.67 26.90
N ASN A 77 -18.86 -7.84 26.34
CA ASN A 77 -18.33 -7.03 25.24
C ASN A 77 -18.13 -7.85 23.96
N ARG A 78 -18.41 -7.24 22.82
CA ARG A 78 -18.08 -7.77 21.48
C ARG A 78 -16.83 -7.07 20.94
N PHE A 79 -16.02 -7.81 20.19
CA PHE A 79 -14.81 -7.28 19.56
C PHE A 79 -14.88 -7.47 18.05
N VAL A 80 -14.75 -6.40 17.29
CA VAL A 80 -14.74 -6.43 15.83
C VAL A 80 -13.35 -6.03 15.34
N LEU A 81 -12.64 -7.00 14.77
CA LEU A 81 -11.35 -6.81 14.15
C LEU A 81 -11.56 -6.32 12.71
N MET A 82 -11.52 -5.01 12.52
CA MET A 82 -11.63 -4.36 11.22
C MET A 82 -10.33 -4.48 10.43
N GLY A 83 -10.39 -4.30 9.11
CA GLY A 83 -9.22 -4.23 8.24
C GLY A 83 -9.47 -4.84 6.87
N SER A 84 -8.64 -4.47 5.90
CA SER A 84 -8.79 -4.96 4.53
C SER A 84 -8.49 -6.46 4.41
N PRO A 85 -8.92 -7.13 3.33
CA PRO A 85 -8.51 -8.49 3.03
C PRO A 85 -6.98 -8.63 2.98
N GLY A 86 -6.45 -9.72 3.51
CA GLY A 86 -5.00 -10.01 3.45
C GLY A 86 -4.12 -9.26 4.46
N VAL A 87 -4.71 -8.57 5.45
CA VAL A 87 -3.94 -7.91 6.53
C VAL A 87 -3.62 -8.82 7.72
N GLY A 88 -4.05 -10.08 7.70
CA GLY A 88 -3.73 -11.07 8.75
C GLY A 88 -4.81 -11.26 9.82
N LYS A 89 -6.05 -10.79 9.59
CA LYS A 89 -7.16 -10.92 10.56
C LYS A 89 -7.43 -12.36 10.97
N SER A 90 -7.63 -13.24 9.98
CA SER A 90 -7.92 -14.66 10.18
C SER A 90 -6.81 -15.37 10.97
N SER A 91 -5.55 -15.03 10.71
CA SER A 91 -4.39 -15.57 11.45
C SER A 91 -4.37 -15.11 12.90
N LEU A 92 -4.71 -13.85 13.16
CA LEU A 92 -4.82 -13.35 14.53
C LEU A 92 -6.00 -14.00 15.27
N LEU A 93 -7.15 -14.19 14.60
CA LEU A 93 -8.29 -14.95 15.16
C LEU A 93 -7.89 -16.38 15.51
N ALA A 94 -7.10 -17.04 14.66
CA ALA A 94 -6.59 -18.37 14.91
C ALA A 94 -5.77 -18.45 16.21
N LEU A 95 -4.81 -17.54 16.35
CA LEU A 95 -3.97 -17.44 17.54
C LEU A 95 -4.79 -17.19 18.81
N LEU A 96 -5.71 -16.22 18.75
CA LEU A 96 -6.58 -15.90 19.87
C LEU A 96 -7.48 -17.09 20.25
N SER A 97 -8.06 -17.79 19.28
CA SER A 97 -8.92 -18.94 19.52
C SER A 97 -8.17 -20.09 20.22
N LEU A 98 -6.95 -20.42 19.77
CA LEU A 98 -6.11 -21.43 20.43
C LEU A 98 -5.70 -21.01 21.83
N TYR A 99 -5.24 -19.76 21.99
CA TYR A 99 -4.85 -19.22 23.29
C TYR A 99 -5.99 -19.34 24.31
N LEU A 100 -7.21 -18.94 23.95
CA LEU A 100 -8.36 -19.00 24.84
C LEU A 100 -8.82 -20.44 25.12
N ALA A 101 -8.82 -21.29 24.09
CA ALA A 101 -9.20 -22.69 24.23
C ALA A 101 -8.25 -23.46 25.15
N VAL A 102 -6.94 -23.21 25.06
CA VAL A 102 -5.92 -23.96 25.80
C VAL A 102 -5.62 -23.31 27.15
N LYS A 103 -5.27 -22.02 27.19
CA LYS A 103 -4.86 -21.34 28.44
C LYS A 103 -6.02 -21.11 29.40
N HIS A 104 -7.17 -20.71 28.85
CA HIS A 104 -8.35 -20.36 29.64
C HIS A 104 -9.42 -21.46 29.62
N GLN A 105 -9.17 -22.59 28.95
CA GLN A 105 -10.08 -23.73 28.86
C GLN A 105 -11.50 -23.32 28.43
N ARG A 106 -11.59 -22.31 27.55
CA ARG A 106 -12.88 -21.79 27.05
C ARG A 106 -13.37 -22.64 25.89
N THR A 107 -14.68 -22.89 25.84
CA THR A 107 -15.30 -23.41 24.62
C THR A 107 -15.27 -22.34 23.55
N ILE A 108 -14.69 -22.65 22.39
CA ILE A 108 -14.69 -21.76 21.23
C ILE A 108 -15.48 -22.41 20.09
N ILE A 109 -16.29 -21.64 19.38
CA ILE A 109 -16.76 -21.99 18.05
C ILE A 109 -16.13 -21.00 17.08
N TRP A 110 -15.34 -21.50 16.16
CA TRP A 110 -14.84 -20.71 15.04
C TRP A 110 -15.58 -21.11 13.76
N ARG A 111 -16.27 -20.15 13.16
CA ARG A 111 -16.92 -20.28 11.85
C ARG A 111 -16.20 -19.44 10.79
N LEU A 112 -15.86 -20.06 9.67
CA LEU A 112 -15.33 -19.41 8.46
C LEU A 112 -16.40 -19.46 7.37
N ASP A 113 -16.93 -18.30 6.98
CA ASP A 113 -18.05 -18.19 6.02
C ASP A 113 -17.58 -17.96 4.57
N GLN A 114 -16.53 -17.17 4.37
CA GLN A 114 -15.98 -16.88 3.04
C GLN A 114 -14.49 -17.22 2.98
N PRO A 115 -14.15 -18.50 2.73
CA PRO A 115 -12.77 -18.89 2.48
C PRO A 115 -12.29 -18.23 1.21
N SER A 116 -11.14 -17.61 1.30
CA SER A 116 -10.69 -16.77 0.22
C SER A 116 -10.06 -17.56 -0.96
N GLU A 117 -9.87 -18.88 -0.83
CA GLU A 117 -9.14 -19.72 -1.78
C GLU A 117 -9.75 -21.11 -1.98
N GLY A 118 -10.98 -21.20 -2.49
CA GLY A 118 -11.57 -22.46 -2.97
C GLY A 118 -11.78 -23.55 -1.92
N LEU A 119 -11.49 -23.28 -0.65
CA LEU A 119 -11.84 -24.13 0.47
C LEU A 119 -13.35 -24.06 0.72
N PRO A 120 -13.99 -25.10 1.27
CA PRO A 120 -15.35 -25.00 1.76
C PRO A 120 -15.41 -24.18 3.05
N PRO A 121 -16.48 -23.40 3.28
CA PRO A 121 -16.81 -22.87 4.60
C PRO A 121 -16.76 -23.97 5.67
N PHE A 122 -16.37 -23.62 6.89
CA PHE A 122 -16.33 -24.60 7.97
C PHE A 122 -16.74 -24.02 9.32
N VAL A 123 -17.15 -24.92 10.21
CA VAL A 123 -17.34 -24.65 11.63
C VAL A 123 -16.41 -25.56 12.40
N ARG A 124 -15.62 -25.01 13.30
CA ARG A 124 -14.76 -25.76 14.22
C ARG A 124 -15.11 -25.45 15.66
N VAL A 125 -15.25 -26.46 16.49
CA VAL A 125 -15.52 -26.34 17.92
C VAL A 125 -14.29 -26.78 18.68
N PHE A 126 -13.82 -25.95 19.61
CA PHE A 126 -12.79 -26.27 20.59
C PHE A 126 -13.45 -26.50 21.93
N TYR A 127 -13.34 -27.72 22.44
CA TYR A 127 -14.00 -28.11 23.69
C TYR A 127 -13.22 -29.20 24.41
N ARG A 128 -12.93 -28.97 25.70
CA ARG A 128 -12.24 -29.93 26.59
C ARG A 128 -10.93 -30.50 25.99
N GLY A 129 -10.08 -29.61 25.47
CA GLY A 129 -8.77 -29.99 24.93
C GLY A 129 -8.82 -30.71 23.58
N LYS A 130 -9.96 -30.69 22.88
CA LYS A 130 -10.12 -31.29 21.56
C LYS A 130 -10.76 -30.32 20.58
N TYR A 131 -10.63 -30.62 19.29
CA TYR A 131 -11.37 -29.93 18.25
C TYR A 131 -12.23 -30.88 17.41
N TRP A 132 -13.33 -30.34 16.88
CA TRP A 132 -14.23 -30.99 15.93
C TRP A 132 -14.54 -30.02 14.80
N GLU A 133 -14.59 -30.51 13.57
CA GLU A 133 -14.81 -29.72 12.37
C GLU A 133 -15.97 -30.25 11.54
N TRP A 134 -16.74 -29.33 10.95
CA TRP A 134 -17.74 -29.60 9.93
C TRP A 134 -17.51 -28.70 8.74
N LYS A 135 -17.48 -29.27 7.54
CA LYS A 135 -17.38 -28.55 6.27
C LYS A 135 -18.78 -28.33 5.70
N ASN A 136 -19.01 -27.14 5.16
CA ASN A 136 -20.29 -26.74 4.55
C ASN A 136 -21.52 -26.94 5.46
N MET A 137 -21.36 -26.75 6.78
CA MET A 137 -22.48 -26.81 7.72
C MET A 137 -23.53 -25.75 7.36
N CYS A 138 -24.79 -26.14 7.22
CA CYS A 138 -25.88 -25.20 6.98
C CYS A 138 -26.26 -24.42 8.24
N ASP A 139 -27.01 -23.33 8.08
CA ASP A 139 -27.37 -22.45 9.19
C ASP A 139 -28.30 -23.10 10.21
N GLU A 140 -29.16 -24.04 9.79
CA GLU A 140 -30.01 -24.83 10.68
C GLU A 140 -29.17 -25.73 11.59
N ASP A 141 -28.24 -26.49 11.02
CA ASP A 141 -27.34 -27.38 11.77
C ASP A 141 -26.42 -26.59 12.71
N TYR A 142 -25.96 -25.42 12.27
CA TYR A 142 -25.23 -24.49 13.11
C TYR A 142 -26.08 -24.00 14.29
N GLY A 143 -27.34 -23.65 14.06
CA GLY A 143 -28.30 -23.31 15.11
C GLY A 143 -28.48 -24.44 16.13
N HIS A 144 -28.60 -25.68 15.65
CA HIS A 144 -28.66 -26.86 16.52
C HIS A 144 -27.38 -27.06 17.33
N LEU A 145 -26.21 -26.89 16.71
CA LEU A 145 -24.93 -26.96 17.40
C LEU A 145 -24.87 -25.94 18.55
N LEU A 146 -25.25 -24.68 18.30
CA LEU A 146 -25.28 -23.62 19.32
C LEU A 146 -26.15 -24.00 20.52
N ILE A 147 -27.34 -24.57 20.28
CA ILE A 147 -28.24 -25.03 21.35
C ILE A 147 -27.60 -26.15 22.17
N VAL A 148 -26.93 -27.10 21.52
CA VAL A 148 -26.29 -28.23 22.22
C VAL A 148 -25.17 -27.74 23.14
N ILE A 149 -24.37 -26.78 22.70
CA ILE A 149 -23.17 -26.35 23.43
C ILE A 149 -23.39 -25.07 24.27
N GLN A 150 -24.61 -24.51 24.29
CA GLN A 150 -24.97 -23.29 25.03
C GLN A 150 -24.57 -23.34 26.52
N HIS A 151 -24.68 -24.52 27.14
CA HIS A 151 -24.39 -24.71 28.57
C HIS A 151 -22.91 -24.46 28.92
N SER A 152 -22.03 -24.47 27.92
CA SER A 152 -20.61 -24.18 28.08
C SER A 152 -20.26 -22.70 27.90
N ASN A 153 -21.25 -21.84 27.63
CA ASN A 153 -21.10 -20.41 27.33
C ASN A 153 -20.00 -20.16 26.27
N PRO A 154 -20.17 -20.68 25.05
CA PRO A 154 -19.12 -20.68 24.04
C PRO A 154 -18.80 -19.28 23.54
N TRP A 155 -17.52 -19.02 23.27
CA TRP A 155 -17.11 -17.83 22.53
C TRP A 155 -17.25 -18.09 21.04
N LEU A 156 -17.91 -17.17 20.36
CA LEU A 156 -18.19 -17.27 18.94
C LEU A 156 -17.21 -16.39 18.16
N PHE A 157 -16.32 -17.03 17.40
CA PHE A 157 -15.35 -16.42 16.52
C PHE A 157 -15.86 -16.53 15.08
N LEU A 158 -16.13 -15.40 14.44
CA LEU A 158 -16.61 -15.36 13.07
C LEU A 158 -15.56 -14.75 12.16
N ASP A 159 -15.27 -15.42 11.06
CA ASP A 159 -14.25 -15.02 10.10
C ASP A 159 -14.80 -15.00 8.67
N GLY A 160 -14.67 -13.85 8.02
CA GLY A 160 -15.09 -13.62 6.65
C GLY A 160 -16.56 -13.32 6.35
N PRO A 161 -17.53 -13.23 7.30
CA PRO A 161 -18.88 -12.87 6.89
C PRO A 161 -18.95 -11.39 6.46
N ILE A 162 -19.75 -11.12 5.43
CA ILE A 162 -20.10 -9.76 5.00
C ILE A 162 -21.30 -9.23 5.79
N GLN A 163 -21.48 -7.90 5.85
CA GLN A 163 -22.56 -7.26 6.62
C GLN A 163 -23.96 -7.82 6.28
N ASP A 164 -24.28 -7.98 5.01
CA ASP A 164 -25.59 -8.47 4.57
C ASP A 164 -25.88 -9.89 5.08
N TYR A 165 -24.84 -10.72 5.13
CA TYR A 165 -24.93 -12.07 5.66
C TYR A 165 -25.20 -12.04 7.18
N ILE A 166 -24.47 -11.20 7.92
CA ILE A 166 -24.69 -11.02 9.37
C ILE A 166 -26.11 -10.52 9.65
N ASN A 167 -26.58 -9.53 8.88
CA ASN A 167 -27.91 -8.94 9.05
C ASN A 167 -29.05 -9.94 8.78
N SER A 168 -28.84 -10.90 7.88
CA SER A 168 -29.85 -11.89 7.50
C SER A 168 -29.88 -13.14 8.38
N HIS A 169 -28.89 -13.33 9.27
CA HIS A 169 -28.74 -14.55 10.07
C HIS A 169 -28.63 -14.23 11.58
N PRO A 170 -29.75 -14.12 12.32
CA PRO A 170 -29.77 -13.68 13.72
C PRO A 170 -28.88 -14.48 14.69
N GLN A 171 -28.63 -15.75 14.40
CA GLN A 171 -27.73 -16.62 15.15
C GLN A 171 -26.26 -16.19 15.07
N ILE A 172 -25.88 -15.49 14.00
CA ILE A 172 -24.53 -14.97 13.75
C ILE A 172 -24.29 -13.68 14.53
N CYS A 173 -25.33 -12.88 14.78
CA CYS A 173 -25.27 -11.64 15.56
C CYS A 173 -24.88 -11.81 17.05
N LYS A 174 -24.72 -13.04 17.53
CA LYS A 174 -24.31 -13.36 18.92
C LYS A 174 -22.79 -13.52 19.08
N PHE A 175 -22.00 -13.08 18.10
CA PHE A 175 -20.56 -13.25 18.11
C PHE A 175 -19.87 -12.63 19.33
N SER A 176 -18.74 -13.21 19.71
CA SER A 176 -17.80 -12.64 20.68
C SER A 176 -16.72 -11.86 19.94
N VAL A 177 -16.13 -12.46 18.91
CA VAL A 177 -15.09 -11.86 18.06
C VAL A 177 -15.49 -11.99 16.60
N LEU A 178 -15.42 -10.90 15.85
CA LEU A 178 -15.77 -10.84 14.42
C LEU A 178 -14.61 -10.26 13.61
N ALA A 179 -14.18 -10.96 12.56
CA ALA A 179 -13.32 -10.43 11.51
C ALA A 179 -14.11 -10.42 10.18
N PRO A 180 -14.74 -9.30 9.81
CA PRO A 180 -15.56 -9.23 8.61
C PRO A 180 -14.70 -9.19 7.35
N ASP A 181 -15.25 -9.68 6.23
CA ASP A 181 -14.65 -9.46 4.91
C ASP A 181 -15.11 -8.12 4.33
N GLY A 182 -14.47 -7.04 4.75
CA GLY A 182 -14.75 -5.68 4.30
C GLY A 182 -15.39 -4.79 5.37
N HIS A 183 -16.29 -3.89 4.94
CA HIS A 183 -16.93 -2.92 5.82
C HIS A 183 -17.96 -3.58 6.73
N TYR A 184 -17.99 -3.14 7.99
CA TYR A 184 -18.97 -3.54 8.98
C TYR A 184 -19.52 -2.31 9.69
N ALA A 185 -20.83 -2.10 9.55
CA ALA A 185 -21.56 -1.05 10.24
C ALA A 185 -22.04 -1.57 11.60
N LEU A 186 -21.68 -0.86 12.67
CA LEU A 186 -22.14 -1.25 14.00
C LEU A 186 -23.66 -1.13 14.12
N PRO A 187 -24.33 -2.09 14.78
CA PRO A 187 -25.67 -1.86 15.27
C PRO A 187 -25.64 -0.76 16.35
N ALA A 188 -26.70 0.05 16.41
CA ALA A 188 -26.82 1.19 17.33
C ALA A 188 -26.89 0.82 18.83
N SER A 189 -26.78 -0.46 19.19
CA SER A 189 -26.93 -0.96 20.56
C SER A 189 -25.89 -2.03 20.94
N GLY A 190 -25.29 -1.86 22.12
CA GLY A 190 -24.35 -2.80 22.74
C GLY A 190 -22.92 -2.26 22.88
N PHE A 191 -22.17 -2.78 23.86
CA PHE A 191 -20.74 -2.52 24.00
C PHE A 191 -19.97 -3.34 22.96
N THR A 192 -19.63 -2.70 21.84
CA THR A 192 -18.84 -3.31 20.76
C THR A 192 -17.59 -2.46 20.55
N GLU A 193 -16.42 -3.05 20.81
CA GLU A 193 -15.14 -2.43 20.51
C GLU A 193 -14.76 -2.73 19.06
N ARG A 194 -14.41 -1.69 18.29
CA ARG A 194 -13.88 -1.84 16.94
C ARG A 194 -12.40 -1.56 16.97
N CYS A 195 -11.62 -2.48 16.42
CA CYS A 195 -10.18 -2.36 16.37
C CYS A 195 -9.70 -2.63 14.96
N LEU A 196 -9.01 -1.67 14.35
CA LEU A 196 -8.45 -1.83 13.01
C LEU A 196 -7.14 -2.61 13.06
N LEU A 197 -7.00 -3.62 12.20
CA LEU A 197 -5.71 -4.20 11.84
C LEU A 197 -5.27 -3.59 10.49
N PRO A 198 -4.32 -2.65 10.49
CA PRO A 198 -3.98 -1.93 9.28
C PRO A 198 -3.11 -2.77 8.32
N PHE A 199 -2.97 -2.26 7.11
CA PHE A 199 -2.22 -2.88 6.03
C PHE A 199 -0.75 -3.10 6.35
N TRP A 200 -0.12 -4.02 5.63
CA TRP A 200 1.31 -4.34 5.82
C TRP A 200 2.22 -3.24 5.28
N GLN A 201 3.22 -2.85 6.04
CA GLN A 201 4.23 -1.92 5.55
C GLN A 201 5.19 -2.63 4.58
N LYS A 202 5.85 -1.83 3.73
CA LYS A 202 6.83 -2.36 2.77
C LYS A 202 7.96 -3.12 3.47
N HIS A 203 8.46 -2.60 4.59
CA HIS A 203 9.56 -3.23 5.32
C HIS A 203 9.14 -4.57 5.92
N ASP A 204 7.90 -4.69 6.42
CA ASP A 204 7.34 -5.95 6.93
C ASP A 204 7.26 -7.01 5.83
N LEU A 205 6.67 -6.67 4.68
CA LEU A 205 6.55 -7.59 3.54
C LEU A 205 7.92 -7.97 2.97
N ARG A 206 8.89 -7.04 2.99
CA ARG A 206 10.26 -7.35 2.60
C ARG A 206 10.90 -8.35 3.57
N ALA A 207 10.75 -8.17 4.87
CA ALA A 207 11.29 -9.11 5.86
C ALA A 207 10.63 -10.50 5.71
N LEU A 208 9.31 -10.52 5.55
CA LEU A 208 8.56 -11.76 5.34
C LEU A 208 8.95 -12.45 4.02
N GLY A 209 9.08 -11.69 2.93
CA GLY A 209 9.52 -12.23 1.64
C GLY A 209 10.93 -12.82 1.69
N LYS A 210 11.86 -12.19 2.42
CA LYS A 210 13.21 -12.73 2.65
C LYS A 210 13.16 -14.04 3.44
N HIS A 211 12.31 -14.12 4.46
CA HIS A 211 12.08 -15.36 5.21
C HIS A 211 11.53 -16.48 4.31
N SER A 212 10.64 -16.14 3.38
CA SER A 212 10.12 -17.04 2.34
C SER A 212 11.11 -17.29 1.18
N LYS A 213 12.36 -16.87 1.29
CA LYS A 213 13.45 -17.07 0.30
C LYS A 213 13.18 -16.44 -1.06
N LEU A 214 12.39 -15.37 -1.12
CA LEU A 214 12.24 -14.56 -2.32
C LEU A 214 13.49 -13.69 -2.51
N THR A 215 13.86 -13.49 -3.78
CA THR A 215 14.90 -12.54 -4.16
C THR A 215 14.41 -11.10 -3.97
N ASP A 216 15.33 -10.13 -3.81
CA ASP A 216 14.94 -8.72 -3.69
C ASP A 216 14.14 -8.23 -4.93
N GLY A 217 14.44 -8.75 -6.13
CA GLY A 217 13.68 -8.44 -7.34
C GLY A 217 12.25 -8.99 -7.33
N GLU A 218 12.06 -10.21 -6.80
CA GLU A 218 10.71 -10.79 -6.62
C GLU A 218 9.92 -10.02 -5.58
N ILE A 219 10.53 -9.66 -4.45
CA ILE A 219 9.90 -8.88 -3.38
C ILE A 219 9.40 -7.53 -3.92
N GLU A 220 10.24 -6.82 -4.68
CA GLU A 220 9.86 -5.52 -5.24
C GLU A 220 8.75 -5.65 -6.28
N THR A 221 8.80 -6.68 -7.13
CA THR A 221 7.75 -6.97 -8.11
C THR A 221 6.43 -7.30 -7.42
N GLN A 222 6.45 -8.19 -6.42
CA GLN A 222 5.25 -8.57 -5.66
C GLN A 222 4.69 -7.39 -4.88
N TYR A 223 5.52 -6.57 -4.24
CA TYR A 223 5.08 -5.36 -3.54
C TYR A 223 4.47 -4.33 -4.51
N PHE A 224 5.08 -4.16 -5.69
CA PHE A 224 4.56 -3.27 -6.72
C PHE A 224 3.13 -3.65 -7.13
N GLU A 225 2.85 -4.95 -7.24
CA GLU A 225 1.55 -5.49 -7.64
C GLU A 225 0.54 -5.51 -6.48
N SER A 226 0.94 -5.99 -5.30
CA SER A 226 0.05 -6.25 -4.17
C SER A 226 -0.12 -5.09 -3.20
N GLY A 227 0.85 -4.16 -3.12
CA GLY A 227 0.88 -3.11 -2.11
C GLY A 227 1.01 -3.68 -0.69
N GLY A 228 0.19 -3.19 0.24
CA GLY A 228 0.15 -3.65 1.64
C GLY A 228 -0.68 -4.89 1.90
N ASN A 229 -1.06 -5.65 0.86
CA ASN A 229 -1.90 -6.84 0.95
C ASN A 229 -1.02 -8.10 0.93
N ALA A 230 -0.75 -8.69 2.10
CA ALA A 230 0.13 -9.86 2.20
C ALA A 230 -0.42 -11.10 1.48
N ARG A 231 -1.75 -11.25 1.42
CA ARG A 231 -2.35 -12.35 0.68
C ARG A 231 -2.05 -12.26 -0.81
N LEU A 232 -2.19 -11.07 -1.41
CA LEU A 232 -1.81 -10.86 -2.80
C LEU A 232 -0.30 -10.92 -3.00
N PHE A 233 0.50 -10.49 -2.02
CA PHE A 233 1.96 -10.50 -2.10
C PHE A 233 2.52 -11.90 -2.43
N PHE A 234 1.99 -12.94 -1.80
CA PHE A 234 2.38 -14.33 -2.07
C PHE A 234 1.58 -15.00 -3.21
N HIS A 235 0.67 -14.27 -3.86
CA HIS A 235 -0.20 -14.84 -4.88
C HIS A 235 0.39 -14.67 -6.29
N ARG A 236 0.58 -15.79 -7.02
CA ARG A 236 1.20 -15.79 -8.36
C ARG A 236 0.46 -14.97 -9.42
N GLN A 237 -0.84 -14.73 -9.22
CA GLN A 237 -1.69 -13.96 -10.13
C GLN A 237 -2.05 -12.56 -9.59
N ALA A 238 -1.30 -12.03 -8.62
CA ALA A 238 -1.59 -10.74 -7.99
C ALA A 238 -1.85 -9.63 -9.02
N ARG A 239 -0.97 -9.51 -10.02
CA ARG A 239 -1.13 -8.57 -11.14
C ARG A 239 -2.48 -8.68 -11.84
N GLN A 240 -2.89 -9.89 -12.20
CA GLN A 240 -4.13 -10.11 -12.96
C GLN A 240 -5.33 -9.77 -12.07
N ILE A 241 -5.33 -10.22 -10.82
CA ILE A 241 -6.39 -9.92 -9.84
C ILE A 241 -6.55 -8.41 -9.68
N VAL A 242 -5.44 -7.69 -9.51
CA VAL A 242 -5.46 -6.22 -9.36
C VAL A 242 -5.95 -5.55 -10.64
N TYR A 243 -5.47 -6.00 -11.81
CA TYR A 243 -5.92 -5.48 -13.10
C TYR A 243 -7.42 -5.64 -13.29
N ASP A 244 -7.94 -6.85 -13.08
CA ASP A 244 -9.36 -7.17 -13.23
C ASP A 244 -10.22 -6.32 -12.28
N HIS A 245 -9.77 -6.12 -11.04
CA HIS A 245 -10.48 -5.26 -10.10
C HIS A 245 -10.50 -3.80 -10.53
N VAL A 246 -9.39 -3.27 -11.02
CA VAL A 246 -9.30 -1.86 -11.42
C VAL A 246 -10.04 -1.58 -12.73
N VAL A 247 -9.92 -2.47 -13.71
CA VAL A 247 -10.44 -2.27 -15.07
C VAL A 247 -11.89 -2.72 -15.22
N ALA A 248 -12.27 -3.86 -14.61
CA ALA A 248 -13.60 -4.42 -14.82
C ALA A 248 -14.68 -3.82 -13.90
N ARG A 249 -14.32 -3.21 -12.76
CA ARG A 249 -15.31 -2.78 -11.75
C ARG A 249 -15.54 -1.27 -11.63
N ALA A 250 -14.98 -0.47 -12.53
CA ALA A 250 -14.96 0.99 -12.48
C ALA A 250 -14.31 1.54 -11.17
N PRO A 251 -13.66 2.70 -11.22
CA PRO A 251 -12.92 3.27 -10.09
C PRO A 251 -13.81 3.78 -8.94
N GLU A 252 -15.13 3.55 -9.02
CA GLU A 252 -16.13 3.90 -8.01
C GLU A 252 -16.57 2.69 -7.17
N SER A 253 -16.17 1.46 -7.55
CA SER A 253 -16.45 0.30 -6.71
C SER A 253 -15.54 0.29 -5.48
N ASP A 254 -16.15 0.01 -4.34
CA ASP A 254 -15.58 -0.07 -2.99
C ASP A 254 -14.63 -1.28 -2.87
N SER A 255 -13.62 -1.35 -3.73
CA SER A 255 -12.81 -2.53 -3.96
C SER A 255 -11.78 -2.69 -2.84
N SER A 256 -12.14 -3.52 -1.86
CA SER A 256 -11.31 -3.92 -0.73
C SER A 256 -9.99 -4.61 -1.16
N VAL A 257 -9.87 -5.04 -2.41
CA VAL A 257 -8.65 -5.60 -3.00
C VAL A 257 -7.56 -4.55 -3.19
N VAL A 258 -7.94 -3.32 -3.48
CA VAL A 258 -7.01 -2.23 -3.86
C VAL A 258 -6.96 -1.15 -2.78
N GLN A 259 -8.09 -0.89 -2.12
CA GLN A 259 -8.19 0.09 -1.04
C GLN A 259 -7.95 -0.59 0.31
N MET A 260 -6.93 -0.10 1.01
CA MET A 260 -6.40 -0.68 2.22
C MET A 260 -6.59 0.27 3.40
N TYR A 261 -7.00 -0.25 4.56
CA TYR A 261 -7.13 0.55 5.77
C TYR A 261 -5.82 0.72 6.53
N GLY A 262 -5.54 1.95 6.95
CA GLY A 262 -4.39 2.36 7.76
C GLY A 262 -4.80 3.15 8.99
N VAL A 263 -3.84 3.48 9.84
CA VAL A 263 -3.98 4.43 10.96
C VAL A 263 -3.02 5.60 10.75
N ASP A 264 -3.36 6.77 11.28
CA ASP A 264 -2.56 8.00 11.15
C ASP A 264 -1.26 8.00 11.97
N ASP A 265 -1.26 7.33 13.12
CA ASP A 265 -0.11 7.10 13.99
C ASP A 265 -0.15 5.66 14.49
N ARG A 266 0.87 4.88 14.14
CA ARG A 266 0.95 3.46 14.49
C ARG A 266 1.43 3.21 15.91
N ASP A 267 2.08 4.20 16.54
CA ASP A 267 2.63 4.05 17.88
C ASP A 267 1.61 4.48 18.95
N ASP A 268 0.50 5.09 18.51
CA ASP A 268 -0.64 5.47 19.35
C ASP A 268 -1.74 4.39 19.31
N GLU A 269 -1.90 3.68 20.42
CA GLU A 269 -2.94 2.65 20.59
C GLU A 269 -4.36 3.20 20.33
N HIS A 270 -4.63 4.48 20.60
CA HIS A 270 -5.95 5.08 20.35
C HIS A 270 -6.29 5.19 18.86
N ALA A 271 -5.30 5.27 17.97
CA ALA A 271 -5.54 5.33 16.53
C ALA A 271 -6.20 4.06 15.99
N TYR A 272 -6.05 2.92 16.68
CA TYR A 272 -6.59 1.63 16.27
C TYR A 272 -8.09 1.49 16.56
N VAL A 273 -8.64 2.28 17.48
CA VAL A 273 -10.06 2.23 17.87
C VAL A 273 -10.87 3.46 17.43
N ASP A 274 -10.20 4.58 17.18
CA ASP A 274 -10.84 5.80 16.70
C ASP A 274 -10.96 5.79 15.17
N GLU A 275 -12.17 5.54 14.66
CA GLU A 275 -12.43 5.52 13.22
C GLU A 275 -12.11 6.84 12.51
N ALA A 276 -12.17 7.98 13.22
CA ALA A 276 -11.81 9.27 12.63
C ALA A 276 -10.32 9.34 12.26
N ARG A 277 -9.51 8.44 12.82
CA ARG A 277 -8.07 8.33 12.60
C ARG A 277 -7.69 7.23 11.62
N TRP A 278 -8.68 6.50 11.09
CA TRP A 278 -8.45 5.48 10.09
C TRP A 278 -8.33 6.10 8.70
N THR A 279 -7.28 5.71 7.98
CA THR A 279 -7.06 6.12 6.59
C THR A 279 -7.49 5.02 5.64
N ARG A 280 -7.84 5.41 4.41
CA ARG A 280 -8.15 4.46 3.34
C ARG A 280 -7.32 4.80 2.12
N ASP A 281 -6.37 3.93 1.80
CA ASP A 281 -5.31 4.21 0.85
C ASP A 281 -5.22 3.16 -0.25
N VAL A 282 -4.89 3.57 -1.48
CA VAL A 282 -4.46 2.62 -2.50
C VAL A 282 -2.96 2.38 -2.36
N THR A 283 -2.61 1.20 -1.86
CA THR A 283 -1.21 0.86 -1.53
C THR A 283 -0.46 0.18 -2.67
N SER A 284 -1.17 -0.45 -3.62
CA SER A 284 -0.57 -1.07 -4.82
C SER A 284 -0.20 -0.01 -5.86
N ARG A 285 1.08 0.05 -6.24
CA ARG A 285 1.55 0.98 -7.27
C ARG A 285 1.03 0.60 -8.65
N TYR A 286 0.97 -0.70 -8.94
CA TYR A 286 0.35 -1.21 -10.16
C TYR A 286 -1.12 -0.80 -10.27
N ALA A 287 -1.88 -0.90 -9.17
CA ALA A 287 -3.27 -0.46 -9.16
C ALA A 287 -3.41 1.03 -9.47
N VAL A 288 -2.57 1.89 -8.89
CA VAL A 288 -2.54 3.33 -9.20
C VAL A 288 -2.27 3.58 -10.68
N GLN A 289 -1.32 2.86 -11.28
CA GLN A 289 -1.05 2.98 -12.72
C GLN A 289 -2.21 2.49 -13.58
N CYS A 290 -2.84 1.37 -13.22
CA CYS A 290 -4.01 0.86 -13.91
C CYS A 290 -5.17 1.84 -13.83
N MET A 291 -5.42 2.43 -12.65
CA MET A 291 -6.45 3.46 -12.49
C MET A 291 -6.11 4.61 -13.43
N ALA A 292 -4.92 5.21 -13.33
CA ALA A 292 -4.51 6.36 -14.14
C ALA A 292 -4.72 6.16 -15.66
N LYS A 293 -4.59 4.94 -16.18
CA LYS A 293 -4.85 4.60 -17.59
C LYS A 293 -6.32 4.64 -18.00
N HIS A 294 -7.21 4.38 -17.05
CA HIS A 294 -8.66 4.22 -17.27
C HIS A 294 -9.48 5.35 -16.62
N LEU A 295 -8.83 6.29 -15.94
CA LEU A 295 -9.50 7.44 -15.36
C LEU A 295 -9.96 8.39 -16.47
N PRO A 296 -11.24 8.79 -16.48
CA PRO A 296 -11.65 9.91 -17.31
C PRO A 296 -10.94 11.20 -16.83
N PRO A 297 -10.69 12.17 -17.74
CA PRO A 297 -10.02 13.44 -17.47
C PRO A 297 -10.42 14.13 -16.16
N ASP A 298 -11.69 14.05 -15.78
CA ASP A 298 -12.27 14.75 -14.64
C ASP A 298 -12.18 13.98 -13.32
N TYR A 299 -11.74 12.71 -13.33
CA TYR A 299 -11.62 11.91 -12.10
C TYR A 299 -10.49 12.41 -11.21
N VAL A 300 -9.38 12.87 -11.78
CA VAL A 300 -8.25 13.41 -11.02
C VAL A 300 -8.66 14.72 -10.34
N GLU A 301 -9.42 15.58 -11.02
CA GLU A 301 -10.04 16.77 -10.42
C GLU A 301 -10.99 16.42 -9.26
N ARG A 302 -11.81 15.37 -9.41
CA ARG A 302 -12.72 14.87 -8.36
C ARG A 302 -11.98 14.29 -7.14
N HIS A 303 -10.90 13.54 -7.35
CA HIS A 303 -10.08 13.00 -6.28
C HIS A 303 -9.22 14.05 -5.57
N VAL A 304 -8.66 15.01 -6.31
CA VAL A 304 -7.99 16.18 -5.70
C VAL A 304 -8.98 16.98 -4.86
N THR A 305 -10.26 17.05 -5.26
CA THR A 305 -11.32 17.68 -4.46
C THR A 305 -11.65 16.88 -3.18
N LEU A 306 -11.76 15.56 -3.26
CA LEU A 306 -11.95 14.66 -2.10
C LEU A 306 -10.77 14.72 -1.12
N ILE A 307 -9.54 14.80 -1.63
CA ILE A 307 -8.31 14.94 -0.85
C ILE A 307 -8.23 16.33 -0.21
N LYS A 308 -8.64 17.40 -0.90
CA LYS A 308 -8.76 18.76 -0.34
C LYS A 308 -9.73 18.83 0.85
N THR A 309 -10.77 17.99 0.85
CA THR A 309 -11.71 17.88 1.97
C THR A 309 -11.25 16.96 3.09
N ALA A 310 -10.35 16.01 2.82
CA ALA A 310 -9.73 15.14 3.80
C ALA A 310 -8.52 15.83 4.45
N ARG A 311 -8.76 16.81 5.32
CA ARG A 311 -7.71 17.37 6.18
C ARG A 311 -7.29 16.30 7.20
N THR A 312 -6.12 15.69 7.03
CA THR A 312 -5.46 14.94 8.13
C THR A 312 -4.60 15.90 8.94
N SER A 313 -4.67 15.78 10.27
CA SER A 313 -3.97 16.62 11.25
C SER A 313 -2.44 16.46 11.24
N ASN A 314 -1.91 15.44 10.56
CA ASN A 314 -0.48 15.14 10.57
C ASN A 314 0.21 15.27 9.19
N GLY A 315 -0.46 15.78 8.16
CA GLY A 315 0.21 16.07 6.88
C GLY A 315 0.77 14.85 6.12
N VAL A 316 0.52 13.62 6.58
CA VAL A 316 1.00 12.40 5.91
C VAL A 316 -0.04 11.90 4.91
N LEU A 317 -0.18 12.64 3.83
CA LEU A 317 -0.15 12.01 2.50
C LEU A 317 1.27 12.25 2.03
N ARG A 318 2.12 11.21 1.93
CA ARG A 318 3.51 11.37 1.46
C ARG A 318 3.49 12.26 0.21
N GLY A 319 3.99 13.49 0.33
CA GLY A 319 3.78 14.58 -0.63
C GLY A 319 4.15 14.21 -2.06
N GLU A 320 5.02 13.21 -2.23
CA GLU A 320 5.48 12.60 -3.47
C GLU A 320 4.34 11.98 -4.31
N LYS A 321 3.35 11.32 -3.67
CA LYS A 321 2.22 10.69 -4.40
C LYS A 321 1.17 11.72 -4.81
N LEU A 322 0.92 12.72 -3.95
CA LEU A 322 0.07 13.86 -4.29
C LEU A 322 0.70 14.70 -5.41
N PHE A 323 2.03 14.87 -5.35
CA PHE A 323 2.77 15.59 -6.37
C PHE A 323 2.76 14.83 -7.69
N ALA A 324 2.97 13.52 -7.73
CA ALA A 324 2.85 12.76 -8.98
C ALA A 324 1.45 12.90 -9.58
N ILE A 325 0.40 12.67 -8.78
CA ILE A 325 -0.99 12.77 -9.24
C ILE A 325 -1.33 14.19 -9.71
N ARG A 326 -0.94 15.23 -8.95
CA ARG A 326 -1.19 16.64 -9.29
C ARG A 326 -0.27 17.15 -10.39
N PHE A 327 0.94 16.64 -10.53
CA PHE A 327 1.85 16.93 -11.63
C PHE A 327 1.27 16.35 -12.92
N PHE A 328 0.83 15.08 -12.91
CA PHE A 328 0.15 14.48 -14.05
C PHE A 328 -1.16 15.21 -14.36
N ASP A 329 -1.98 15.58 -13.37
CA ASP A 329 -3.16 16.44 -13.53
C ASP A 329 -2.81 17.80 -14.16
N THR A 330 -1.78 18.46 -13.63
CA THR A 330 -1.36 19.79 -14.05
C THR A 330 -0.88 19.75 -15.49
N VAL A 331 -0.01 18.80 -15.83
CA VAL A 331 0.47 18.52 -17.20
C VAL A 331 -0.70 18.15 -18.13
N PHE A 332 -1.65 17.35 -17.66
CA PHE A 332 -2.80 16.91 -18.44
C PHE A 332 -3.81 18.03 -18.72
N HIS A 333 -4.06 18.89 -17.71
CA HIS A 333 -5.04 19.98 -17.76
C HIS A 333 -4.44 21.35 -18.09
N ARG A 334 -3.15 21.44 -18.44
CA ARG A 334 -2.53 22.70 -18.86
C ARG A 334 -2.53 23.80 -17.80
N ARG A 335 -2.49 23.41 -16.52
CA ARG A 335 -2.53 24.31 -15.36
C ARG A 335 -1.15 24.82 -14.98
N VAL A 336 -1.03 26.05 -14.50
CA VAL A 336 0.28 26.66 -14.23
C VAL A 336 1.07 25.90 -13.15
N LEU A 337 2.28 25.45 -13.47
CA LEU A 337 3.24 24.87 -12.51
C LEU A 337 4.41 25.83 -12.32
N ARG A 338 4.78 26.10 -11.07
CA ARG A 338 5.97 26.89 -10.72
C ARG A 338 7.09 25.96 -10.27
N ILE A 339 8.19 25.94 -11.02
CA ILE A 339 9.39 25.17 -10.68
C ILE A 339 10.52 26.15 -10.38
N GLU A 340 11.16 25.98 -9.23
CA GLU A 340 12.38 26.71 -8.92
C GLU A 340 13.58 25.93 -9.46
N CYS A 341 14.24 26.47 -10.48
CA CYS A 341 15.39 25.84 -11.13
C CYS A 341 16.68 26.55 -10.73
N ARG A 342 17.78 25.78 -10.68
CA ARG A 342 19.15 26.32 -10.62
C ARG A 342 19.98 25.71 -11.74
N GLU A 343 20.70 26.58 -12.45
CA GLU A 343 21.66 26.16 -13.46
C GLU A 343 22.89 25.56 -12.76
N TYR A 344 23.33 24.39 -13.20
CA TYR A 344 24.47 23.69 -12.65
C TYR A 344 25.77 24.27 -13.22
N ASP A 345 26.69 24.73 -12.36
CA ASP A 345 28.04 25.17 -12.74
C ASP A 345 29.10 24.20 -12.18
N PRO A 346 29.66 23.30 -13.02
CA PRO A 346 30.63 22.30 -12.60
C PRO A 346 31.98 22.89 -12.15
N GLN A 347 32.26 24.18 -12.35
CA GLN A 347 33.55 24.78 -11.98
C GLN A 347 33.56 25.48 -10.60
N SER A 348 32.41 25.56 -9.92
CA SER A 348 32.28 26.27 -8.63
C SER A 348 32.48 25.36 -7.41
N GLY A 349 33.72 24.90 -7.20
CA GLY A 349 34.10 24.02 -6.07
C GLY A 349 34.17 24.70 -4.69
N ASP A 350 33.22 25.56 -4.32
CA ASP A 350 33.22 26.22 -3.00
C ASP A 350 32.25 25.55 -2.02
N HIS A 351 32.80 24.65 -1.20
CA HIS A 351 32.06 23.85 -0.21
C HIS A 351 31.80 24.55 1.12
N THR A 352 32.00 25.86 1.24
CA THR A 352 31.81 26.57 2.51
C THR A 352 30.68 27.59 2.51
N ARG A 353 29.79 27.42 3.49
CA ARG A 353 28.68 28.29 3.87
C ARG A 353 29.00 29.77 3.62
N HIS A 354 28.23 30.47 2.78
CA HIS A 354 27.65 31.79 3.10
C HIS A 354 26.63 32.29 2.07
N SER A 355 25.43 32.57 2.61
CA SER A 355 24.51 33.66 2.24
C SER A 355 23.67 33.56 0.96
N VAL A 356 22.40 33.86 1.15
CA VAL A 356 21.30 34.10 0.19
C VAL A 356 21.65 35.18 -0.88
N ALA A 357 22.82 35.80 -0.84
CA ALA A 357 23.22 36.89 -1.73
C ALA A 357 24.01 36.44 -2.99
N GLY A 358 24.38 35.16 -3.10
CA GLY A 358 25.20 34.63 -4.21
C GLY A 358 24.47 33.74 -5.22
N ALA A 359 23.13 33.64 -5.17
CA ALA A 359 22.37 32.91 -6.18
C ALA A 359 22.47 33.64 -7.52
N ARG A 360 23.43 33.26 -8.37
CA ARG A 360 23.35 33.56 -9.81
C ARG A 360 22.02 33.00 -10.31
N ALA A 361 21.07 33.91 -10.49
CA ALA A 361 19.74 33.74 -11.04
C ALA A 361 18.99 32.46 -10.59
N MET A 362 18.38 32.50 -9.40
CA MET A 362 17.22 31.64 -9.11
C MET A 362 16.14 32.00 -10.13
N THR A 363 15.99 31.19 -11.19
CA THR A 363 14.95 31.40 -12.19
C THR A 363 13.73 30.59 -11.77
N SER A 364 12.72 31.30 -11.30
CA SER A 364 11.37 30.75 -11.17
C SER A 364 10.84 30.54 -12.58
N MET A 365 10.64 29.29 -12.99
CA MET A 365 10.04 28.96 -14.27
C MET A 365 8.56 28.70 -14.07
N THR A 366 7.72 29.41 -14.84
CA THR A 366 6.26 29.29 -14.80
C THR A 366 5.81 28.60 -16.08
N TRP A 367 5.13 27.46 -15.96
CA TRP A 367 4.57 26.78 -17.11
C TRP A 367 3.26 27.46 -17.55
N ASN A 368 3.31 28.19 -18.65
CA ASN A 368 2.16 28.80 -19.30
C ASN A 368 2.14 28.39 -20.79
N ASP A 369 1.06 27.79 -21.30
CA ASP A 369 0.83 27.68 -22.76
C ASP A 369 0.40 29.08 -23.26
N PRO A 370 1.18 29.72 -24.15
CA PRO A 370 0.85 31.07 -24.63
C PRO A 370 -0.37 31.07 -25.56
N ASN A 371 -0.88 29.91 -25.98
CA ASN A 371 -2.10 29.81 -26.79
C ASN A 371 -3.39 29.81 -25.97
N ASN A 372 -3.34 30.13 -24.67
CA ASN A 372 -4.53 30.18 -23.81
C ASN A 372 -5.57 31.26 -24.20
N HIS A 373 -5.38 31.96 -25.32
CA HIS A 373 -6.35 32.91 -25.88
C HIS A 373 -7.12 32.37 -27.09
N SER A 374 -6.77 31.18 -27.59
CA SER A 374 -7.63 30.41 -28.49
C SER A 374 -7.80 28.99 -27.95
N ARG A 375 -9.05 28.58 -27.74
CA ARG A 375 -9.44 27.20 -27.39
C ARG A 375 -9.16 26.21 -28.52
N THR A 376 -8.01 26.28 -29.19
CA THR A 376 -7.57 25.21 -30.09
C THR A 376 -6.87 24.15 -29.27
N ASN A 377 -7.65 23.17 -28.82
CA ASN A 377 -7.20 21.93 -28.17
C ASN A 377 -6.10 21.24 -29.00
N ARG A 378 -4.83 21.51 -28.71
CA ARG A 378 -3.74 20.64 -29.15
C ARG A 378 -3.66 19.48 -28.14
N LEU A 379 -4.15 18.30 -28.51
CA LEU A 379 -4.03 17.11 -27.67
C LEU A 379 -2.55 16.85 -27.34
N VAL A 380 -2.22 16.69 -26.06
CA VAL A 380 -0.90 16.21 -25.62
C VAL A 380 -0.74 14.79 -26.14
N LYS A 381 0.31 14.53 -26.92
CA LYS A 381 0.57 13.18 -27.44
C LYS A 381 1.40 12.45 -26.39
N TYR A 382 0.82 11.47 -25.72
CA TYR A 382 1.53 10.66 -24.72
C TYR A 382 1.49 9.18 -25.10
N GLU A 383 2.46 8.44 -24.59
CA GLU A 383 2.57 7.01 -24.79
C GLU A 383 2.95 6.38 -23.45
N ILE A 384 2.09 5.49 -23.00
CA ILE A 384 2.43 4.61 -21.89
C ILE A 384 3.09 3.40 -22.52
N GLY A 385 4.42 3.37 -22.48
CA GLY A 385 5.19 2.35 -23.18
C GLY A 385 4.97 0.97 -22.58
N GLN A 386 5.09 -0.08 -23.40
CA GLN A 386 5.20 -1.48 -22.95
C GLN A 386 6.60 -1.81 -22.39
N GLY A 387 7.38 -0.79 -22.04
CA GLY A 387 8.74 -0.95 -21.60
C GLY A 387 8.82 -1.35 -20.13
N SER A 388 9.47 -2.48 -19.86
CA SER A 388 9.76 -2.94 -18.51
C SER A 388 11.25 -3.03 -18.21
N THR A 389 12.11 -2.73 -19.18
CA THR A 389 13.57 -2.85 -19.11
C THR A 389 14.28 -1.56 -19.48
N GLN A 390 15.58 -1.51 -19.21
CA GLN A 390 16.43 -0.38 -19.60
C GLN A 390 16.50 -0.19 -21.12
N ALA A 391 16.58 -1.28 -21.88
CA ALA A 391 16.62 -1.23 -23.34
C ALA A 391 15.37 -0.58 -23.93
N ASP A 392 14.21 -0.83 -23.33
CA ASP A 392 12.94 -0.23 -23.77
C ASP A 392 12.93 1.29 -23.56
N CYS A 393 13.53 1.76 -22.46
CA CYS A 393 13.70 3.18 -22.19
C CYS A 393 14.60 3.82 -23.26
N ASP A 394 15.73 3.20 -23.56
CA ASP A 394 16.70 3.72 -24.52
C ASP A 394 16.13 3.73 -25.95
N GLU A 395 15.42 2.66 -26.35
CA GLU A 395 14.71 2.59 -27.63
C GLU A 395 13.65 3.69 -27.74
N MET A 396 12.87 3.90 -26.68
CA MET A 396 11.83 4.93 -26.66
C MET A 396 12.44 6.33 -26.77
N VAL A 397 13.46 6.65 -25.97
CA VAL A 397 14.14 7.96 -26.02
C VAL A 397 14.77 8.16 -27.40
N SER A 398 15.40 7.13 -27.99
CA SER A 398 15.98 7.20 -29.34
C SER A 398 14.92 7.48 -30.40
N ARG A 399 13.78 6.78 -30.32
CA ARG A 399 12.63 7.00 -31.22
C ARG A 399 12.04 8.39 -31.05
N TRP A 400 12.02 8.90 -29.82
CA TRP A 400 11.53 10.22 -29.49
C TRP A 400 12.48 11.30 -30.03
N ALA A 401 13.78 11.17 -29.79
CA ALA A 401 14.81 12.08 -30.29
C ALA A 401 14.85 12.09 -31.83
N ALA A 402 14.61 10.96 -32.50
CA ALA A 402 14.48 10.92 -33.95
C ALA A 402 13.24 11.65 -34.49
N LYS A 403 12.16 11.77 -33.70
CA LYS A 403 10.90 12.44 -34.09
C LYS A 403 10.27 13.21 -32.92
N PRO A 404 10.85 14.35 -32.51
CA PRO A 404 10.43 15.07 -31.29
C PRO A 404 8.98 15.54 -31.29
N SER A 405 8.40 15.77 -32.47
CA SER A 405 7.03 16.24 -32.67
C SER A 405 5.93 15.18 -32.46
N LYS A 406 6.30 13.91 -32.25
CA LYS A 406 5.36 12.80 -32.10
C LYS A 406 4.88 12.56 -30.68
N LEU A 407 5.70 12.90 -29.68
CA LEU A 407 5.45 12.57 -28.29
C LEU A 407 5.83 13.75 -27.39
N ASP A 408 5.04 13.94 -26.34
CA ASP A 408 5.18 15.00 -25.34
C ASP A 408 5.46 14.41 -23.95
N CYS A 409 5.03 13.17 -23.68
CA CYS A 409 5.25 12.47 -22.40
C CYS A 409 5.37 10.95 -22.59
N TRP A 410 6.29 10.34 -21.85
CA TRP A 410 6.43 8.89 -21.74
C TRP A 410 6.49 8.44 -20.27
N ILE A 411 5.75 7.37 -19.97
CA ILE A 411 5.71 6.73 -18.65
C ILE A 411 6.01 5.23 -18.83
N PRO A 412 7.06 4.68 -18.18
CA PRO A 412 7.37 3.27 -18.25
C PRO A 412 6.35 2.39 -17.52
N GLN A 413 6.25 1.13 -17.92
CA GLN A 413 5.31 0.16 -17.33
C GLN A 413 5.78 -0.38 -15.98
N SER A 414 7.10 -0.42 -15.74
CA SER A 414 7.72 -0.89 -14.50
C SER A 414 8.49 0.23 -13.81
N GLY A 415 8.53 0.22 -12.47
CA GLY A 415 9.35 1.12 -11.67
C GLY A 415 10.67 0.48 -11.25
N LEU A 416 11.37 -0.17 -12.19
CA LEU A 416 12.63 -0.86 -11.90
C LEU A 416 13.77 0.11 -11.53
N PRO A 417 14.76 -0.33 -10.74
CA PRO A 417 16.01 0.41 -10.54
C PRO A 417 16.64 0.82 -11.88
N GLY A 418 17.03 2.09 -12.00
CA GLY A 418 17.70 2.64 -13.18
C GLY A 418 16.77 3.20 -14.26
N ILE A 419 15.44 3.12 -14.10
CA ILE A 419 14.47 3.66 -15.05
C ILE A 419 13.82 4.93 -14.45
N PRO A 420 13.68 6.05 -15.20
CA PRO A 420 12.99 7.24 -14.73
C PRO A 420 11.48 6.98 -14.58
N ASP A 421 10.81 7.67 -13.64
CA ASP A 421 9.37 7.46 -13.42
C ASP A 421 8.51 8.09 -14.53
N ALA A 422 9.01 9.17 -15.14
CA ALA A 422 8.48 9.72 -16.37
C ALA A 422 9.55 10.56 -17.10
N ILE A 423 9.38 10.70 -18.40
CA ILE A 423 10.15 11.64 -19.23
C ILE A 423 9.13 12.55 -19.93
N VAL A 424 9.29 13.86 -19.78
CA VAL A 424 8.35 14.86 -20.30
C VAL A 424 9.12 15.87 -21.14
N LYS A 425 8.64 16.14 -22.35
CA LYS A 425 9.17 17.23 -23.17
C LYS A 425 8.44 18.52 -22.82
N TRP A 426 9.21 19.58 -22.65
CA TRP A 426 8.72 20.90 -22.32
C TRP A 426 9.32 21.94 -23.28
N THR A 427 8.51 22.82 -23.82
CA THR A 427 8.98 23.97 -24.61
C THR A 427 8.44 25.23 -23.95
N PRO A 428 9.29 26.13 -23.42
CA PRO A 428 8.83 27.37 -22.82
C PRO A 428 8.15 28.27 -23.86
N PRO A 429 7.16 29.07 -23.44
CA PRO A 429 6.44 30.01 -24.30
C PRO A 429 7.33 31.02 -25.03
N GLU A 430 8.46 31.40 -24.42
CA GLU A 430 9.26 32.57 -24.84
C GLU A 430 10.46 32.22 -25.72
N THR A 431 10.66 30.95 -26.05
CA THR A 431 11.87 30.49 -26.72
C THR A 431 11.62 29.95 -28.12
N ILE A 432 12.33 30.51 -29.11
CA ILE A 432 12.29 30.07 -30.52
C ILE A 432 13.01 28.72 -30.71
N ASN A 433 13.96 28.36 -29.83
CA ASN A 433 14.68 27.07 -29.78
C ASN A 433 15.42 26.92 -28.43
N PRO A 434 14.79 26.37 -27.38
CA PRO A 434 15.13 24.99 -26.99
C PRO A 434 13.94 24.14 -26.50
N GLU A 435 14.06 22.83 -26.71
CA GLU A 435 13.21 21.81 -26.07
C GLU A 435 13.87 21.38 -24.75
N PHE A 436 13.18 21.52 -23.64
CA PHE A 436 13.58 20.94 -22.37
C PHE A 436 13.13 19.48 -22.33
N VAL A 437 14.03 18.58 -21.95
CA VAL A 437 13.68 17.22 -21.56
C VAL A 437 13.67 17.20 -20.04
N MET A 438 12.48 17.11 -19.48
CA MET A 438 12.28 16.96 -18.06
C MET A 438 12.31 15.48 -17.70
N ILE A 439 13.29 15.07 -16.93
CA ILE A 439 13.38 13.72 -16.37
C ILE A 439 12.79 13.79 -14.97
N TYR A 440 11.66 13.11 -14.79
CA TYR A 440 10.92 13.09 -13.55
C TYR A 440 11.22 11.80 -12.79
N ARG A 441 11.77 11.94 -11.57
CA ARG A 441 12.05 10.78 -10.71
C ARG A 441 11.52 11.04 -9.30
N CYS A 442 10.56 10.21 -8.94
CA CYS A 442 9.68 10.23 -7.79
C CYS A 442 10.05 9.18 -6.73
N THR A 443 11.17 8.45 -6.88
CA THR A 443 11.41 7.27 -6.05
C THR A 443 11.86 7.59 -4.62
N ALA A 444 10.92 7.48 -3.68
CA ALA A 444 11.09 7.37 -2.23
C ALA A 444 11.82 6.08 -1.77
N SER A 445 12.43 5.31 -2.67
CA SER A 445 13.11 4.07 -2.30
C SER A 445 14.46 4.38 -1.69
N GLU A 446 14.72 3.84 -0.50
CA GLU A 446 16.03 3.86 0.16
C GLU A 446 17.09 3.05 -0.61
N VAL A 447 16.67 2.15 -1.51
CA VAL A 447 17.56 1.32 -2.34
C VAL A 447 17.80 1.93 -3.72
N TYR A 448 16.85 2.71 -4.23
CA TYR A 448 16.99 3.37 -5.53
C TYR A 448 17.59 4.75 -5.35
N GLY A 449 18.91 4.77 -5.16
CA GLY A 449 19.70 5.98 -5.34
C GLY A 449 19.41 6.59 -6.71
N PHE A 450 19.50 7.92 -6.77
CA PHE A 450 19.46 8.62 -8.05
C PHE A 450 20.66 8.13 -8.89
N ASP A 451 20.37 7.33 -9.91
CA ASP A 451 21.39 6.76 -10.80
C ASP A 451 21.66 7.76 -11.93
N THR A 452 22.85 8.32 -11.90
CA THR A 452 23.33 9.36 -12.80
C THR A 452 23.60 8.84 -14.19
N SER A 453 23.89 7.54 -14.31
CA SER A 453 24.04 6.87 -15.59
C SER A 453 22.78 7.01 -16.44
N VAL A 454 21.60 7.10 -15.81
CA VAL A 454 20.32 7.29 -16.48
C VAL A 454 20.23 8.65 -17.14
N VAL A 455 20.64 9.69 -16.42
CA VAL A 455 20.61 11.08 -16.91
C VAL A 455 21.60 11.26 -18.04
N CYS A 456 22.83 10.81 -17.85
CA CYS A 456 23.88 10.87 -18.87
C CYS A 456 23.46 10.10 -20.13
N ARG A 457 22.87 8.91 -19.97
CA ARG A 457 22.39 8.08 -21.08
C ARG A 457 21.25 8.74 -21.84
N VAL A 458 20.22 9.21 -21.15
CA VAL A 458 19.08 9.90 -21.78
C VAL A 458 19.57 11.18 -22.47
N GLY A 459 20.40 11.98 -21.81
CA GLY A 459 20.98 13.20 -22.39
C GLY A 459 21.83 12.94 -23.63
N LYS A 460 22.64 11.87 -23.62
CA LYS A 460 23.46 11.44 -24.76
C LYS A 460 22.62 11.12 -25.99
N LEU A 461 21.51 10.40 -25.84
CA LEU A 461 20.62 10.07 -26.95
C LEU A 461 20.04 11.32 -27.63
N PHE A 462 19.75 12.38 -26.85
CA PHE A 462 19.34 13.67 -27.41
C PHE A 462 20.50 14.41 -28.08
N LYS A 463 21.72 14.36 -27.52
CA LYS A 463 22.94 14.95 -28.10
C LYS A 463 23.28 14.33 -29.45
N GLU A 464 23.26 13.01 -29.54
CA GLU A 464 23.53 12.24 -30.77
C GLU A 464 22.51 12.54 -31.87
N SER A 465 21.31 12.98 -31.49
CA SER A 465 20.26 13.41 -32.42
C SER A 465 20.36 14.88 -32.84
N HIS A 466 21.42 15.59 -32.44
CA HIS A 466 21.68 17.02 -32.74
C HIS A 466 20.55 17.97 -32.35
N LEU A 467 19.80 17.65 -31.29
CA LEU A 467 18.72 18.50 -30.79
C LEU A 467 19.24 19.51 -29.76
N GLY A 468 18.76 20.75 -29.85
CA GLY A 468 19.03 21.80 -28.85
C GLY A 468 18.23 21.54 -27.57
N VAL A 469 18.72 20.63 -26.73
CA VAL A 469 18.03 20.15 -25.53
C VAL A 469 18.66 20.66 -24.25
N ARG A 470 17.83 20.97 -23.24
CA ARG A 470 18.25 21.16 -21.85
C ARG A 470 17.61 20.09 -20.99
N VAL A 471 18.36 19.50 -20.06
CA VAL A 471 17.83 18.45 -19.17
C VAL A 471 17.42 19.07 -17.85
N LEU A 472 16.15 18.96 -17.47
CA LEU A 472 15.67 19.36 -16.15
C LEU A 472 15.35 18.11 -15.32
N ILE A 473 15.90 18.04 -14.12
CA ILE A 473 15.70 16.91 -13.21
C ILE A 473 14.92 17.40 -12.01
N VAL A 474 13.77 16.78 -11.74
CA VAL A 474 12.94 17.13 -10.58
C VAL A 474 13.01 16.00 -9.54
N VAL A 475 13.45 16.34 -8.33
CA VAL A 475 13.57 15.44 -7.18
C VAL A 475 12.65 15.93 -6.06
N LEU A 476 11.89 15.02 -5.45
CA LEU A 476 10.74 15.36 -4.57
C LEU A 476 10.96 15.12 -3.09
N ASP A 477 12.11 14.56 -2.75
CA ASP A 477 12.50 14.31 -1.39
C ASP A 477 13.44 15.44 -0.95
N GLU A 478 12.98 16.27 -0.01
CA GLU A 478 13.71 17.43 0.48
C GLU A 478 15.02 17.03 1.19
N GLU A 479 15.06 15.87 1.87
CA GLU A 479 16.28 15.33 2.48
C GLU A 479 17.26 14.83 1.41
N LYS A 480 16.77 14.19 0.35
CA LYS A 480 17.61 13.82 -0.80
C LYS A 480 18.03 15.02 -1.65
N MET A 481 17.24 16.09 -1.66
CA MET A 481 17.64 17.38 -2.25
C MET A 481 18.80 17.97 -1.46
N GLU A 482 18.77 17.93 -0.13
CA GLU A 482 19.90 18.29 0.72
C GLU A 482 21.11 17.36 0.45
N GLU A 483 20.92 16.04 0.33
CA GLU A 483 22.01 15.12 -0.04
C GLU A 483 22.62 15.45 -1.42
N PHE A 484 21.78 15.76 -2.41
CA PHE A 484 22.18 16.25 -3.73
C PHE A 484 22.92 17.60 -3.65
N ARG A 485 22.49 18.47 -2.72
CA ARG A 485 23.10 19.77 -2.41
C ARG A 485 24.49 19.63 -1.77
N PHE A 486 24.78 18.51 -1.10
CA PHE A 486 26.06 18.29 -0.39
C PHE A 486 27.06 17.39 -1.13
N LYS A 487 26.69 16.66 -2.20
CA LYS A 487 27.62 15.83 -3.00
C LYS A 487 27.40 15.87 -4.53
N PRO A 488 27.31 17.03 -5.19
CA PRO A 488 27.01 17.10 -6.62
C PRO A 488 28.10 16.48 -7.52
N ASP A 489 29.36 16.45 -7.10
CA ASP A 489 30.51 15.99 -7.89
C ASP A 489 30.48 14.49 -8.21
N ALA A 490 29.70 13.69 -7.48
CA ALA A 490 29.52 12.27 -7.78
C ALA A 490 28.56 12.03 -8.96
N PHE A 491 27.83 13.08 -9.41
CA PHE A 491 26.62 12.90 -10.21
C PHE A 491 26.75 13.28 -11.70
N ILE A 492 27.71 14.12 -12.09
CA ILE A 492 27.94 14.47 -13.52
C ILE A 492 29.44 14.60 -13.74
N THR A 493 30.11 13.47 -13.96
CA THR A 493 31.57 13.40 -14.20
C THR A 493 31.94 13.05 -15.64
N SER A 494 30.97 12.82 -16.54
CA SER A 494 31.31 12.49 -17.92
C SER A 494 31.50 13.76 -18.76
N ASP A 495 32.72 13.91 -19.32
CA ASP A 495 33.03 14.90 -20.37
C ASP A 495 32.00 14.87 -21.51
N GLU A 496 31.31 13.75 -21.69
CA GLU A 496 30.27 13.51 -22.70
C GLU A 496 29.06 14.47 -22.60
N MET A 497 28.72 14.95 -21.39
CA MET A 497 27.55 15.81 -21.13
C MET A 497 27.89 17.30 -20.97
N SER A 498 29.15 17.69 -21.12
CA SER A 498 29.66 19.05 -20.89
C SER A 498 28.95 20.17 -21.68
N ASP A 499 28.40 19.84 -22.84
CA ASP A 499 27.72 20.78 -23.74
C ASP A 499 26.19 20.86 -23.55
N ILE A 500 25.61 20.02 -22.67
CA ILE A 500 24.15 19.99 -22.43
C ILE A 500 23.88 20.66 -21.08
N PRO A 501 23.15 21.80 -21.06
CA PRO A 501 22.77 22.42 -19.79
C PRO A 501 21.88 21.49 -18.99
N VAL A 502 22.33 21.14 -17.77
CA VAL A 502 21.55 20.37 -16.80
C VAL A 502 21.06 21.32 -15.70
N CYS A 503 19.77 21.32 -15.46
CA CYS A 503 19.14 22.02 -14.36
C CYS A 503 18.58 21.00 -13.37
N VAL A 504 18.67 21.31 -12.09
CA VAL A 504 17.96 20.56 -11.05
C VAL A 504 16.96 21.47 -10.39
N GLY A 505 15.74 20.96 -10.24
CA GLY A 505 14.62 21.70 -9.68
C GLY A 505 13.88 20.89 -8.62
N TYR A 506 13.17 21.62 -7.78
CA TYR A 506 12.24 21.11 -6.79
C TYR A 506 11.08 22.12 -6.69
N THR A 507 9.95 21.72 -6.12
CA THR A 507 8.77 22.59 -6.04
C THR A 507 8.52 22.97 -4.59
N ARG A 508 8.55 24.28 -4.27
CA ARG A 508 8.29 24.78 -2.91
C ARG A 508 6.82 25.05 -2.62
N ASP A 509 6.09 25.55 -3.62
CA ASP A 509 4.72 26.01 -3.44
C ASP A 509 3.86 25.48 -4.58
N ILE A 510 3.13 24.40 -4.30
CA ILE A 510 1.84 24.22 -4.94
C ILE A 510 0.87 24.94 -4.02
N ASP A 511 0.30 26.08 -4.42
CA ASP A 511 -0.81 26.67 -3.65
C ASP A 511 -1.90 25.59 -3.48
N ILE A 512 -2.05 25.12 -2.23
CA ILE A 512 -2.94 24.03 -1.82
C ILE A 512 -4.39 24.51 -1.79
#